data_AF-A0A6I7YXV9-F1
#
_entry.id   AF-A0A6I7YXV9-F1
#
_cell.length_a   1.000
_cell.length_b   1.000
_cell.length_c   1.000
_cell.angle_alpha   90.00
_cell.angle_beta   90.00
_cell.angle_gamma   90.00
#
_symmetry.space_group_name_H-M   'P 1'
#
loop_
_entity.id
_entity.type
_entity.pdbx_description
1 polymer ?
#
loop_
_entity_poly.entity_id
_entity_poly.type
_entity_poly.pdbx_seq_one_letter_code
_entity_poly.pdbx_strand_id
1 'polypeptide(L)'
;MPWRELQDSTGVATAIPSLLTALMSGDEATAFAALARLRQRICQYGFVVDQATAATVPFLWELAQLPQVACRVQILRLLKNIADARQWESTAMAYPKLLNRREDYVGWERAARRAVRDHRESIPRLLAEPDKEVVRATRELASALTD
;
A
#
# COMPACT_ATOMS: atom_id res chain seq x y z
N MET A 1 -16.27 -0.98 0.68
CA MET A 1 -15.42 -0.82 1.88
C MET A 1 -16.05 0.20 2.83
N PRO A 2 -16.30 -0.16 4.10
CA PRO A 2 -16.88 0.75 5.10
C PRO A 2 -15.80 1.70 5.68
N TRP A 3 -15.32 2.65 4.90
CA TRP A 3 -14.21 3.56 5.29
C TRP A 3 -14.47 4.37 6.57
N ARG A 4 -15.73 4.51 6.99
CA ARG A 4 -16.11 5.19 8.24
C ARG A 4 -15.86 4.34 9.49
N GLU A 5 -15.63 3.05 9.33
CA GLU A 5 -15.36 2.10 10.41
C GLU A 5 -13.87 1.80 10.55
N LEU A 6 -13.05 2.25 9.59
CA LEU A 6 -11.60 2.02 9.56
C LEU A 6 -10.86 3.26 10.05
N GLN A 7 -9.72 3.02 10.70
CA GLN A 7 -8.78 4.06 11.10
C GLN A 7 -7.57 4.11 10.13
N ASP A 8 -7.04 5.32 9.94
CA ASP A 8 -5.74 5.63 9.34
C ASP A 8 -4.90 6.47 10.32
N SER A 9 -3.69 6.87 9.94
CA SER A 9 -2.78 7.64 10.83
C SER A 9 -3.34 8.98 11.34
N THR A 10 -4.45 9.47 10.80
CA THR A 10 -5.10 10.73 11.15
C THR A 10 -6.48 10.55 11.81
N GLY A 11 -6.88 9.31 12.09
CA GLY A 11 -8.21 8.95 12.60
C GLY A 11 -9.06 8.27 11.54
N VAL A 12 -10.36 8.58 11.48
CA VAL A 12 -11.28 7.85 10.60
C VAL A 12 -10.89 8.01 9.12
N ALA A 13 -10.81 6.90 8.39
CA ALA A 13 -10.27 6.79 7.04
C ALA A 13 -11.17 7.36 5.92
N THR A 14 -12.03 8.35 6.21
CA THR A 14 -12.98 8.94 5.25
C THR A 14 -12.32 9.73 4.12
N ALA A 15 -11.05 10.12 4.29
CA ALA A 15 -10.28 10.84 3.26
C ALA A 15 -9.66 9.90 2.21
N ILE A 16 -9.54 8.59 2.47
CA ILE A 16 -8.91 7.66 1.53
C ILE A 16 -9.64 7.59 0.18
N PRO A 17 -10.98 7.50 0.12
CA PRO A 17 -11.70 7.48 -1.16
C PRO A 17 -11.39 8.68 -2.05
N SER A 18 -11.35 9.90 -1.50
CA SER A 18 -11.07 11.10 -2.31
C SER A 18 -9.63 11.14 -2.80
N LEU A 19 -8.68 10.63 -2.01
CA LEU A 19 -7.29 10.46 -2.43
C LEU A 19 -7.17 9.44 -3.57
N LEU A 20 -7.85 8.28 -3.48
CA LEU A 20 -7.88 7.28 -4.54
C LEU A 20 -8.46 7.85 -5.84
N THR A 21 -9.54 8.63 -5.76
CA THR A 21 -10.09 9.33 -6.92
C THR A 21 -9.10 10.33 -7.53
N ALA A 22 -8.38 11.09 -6.68
CA ALA A 22 -7.39 12.06 -7.15
C ALA A 22 -6.18 11.41 -7.85
N LEU A 23 -5.85 10.15 -7.56
CA LEU A 23 -4.81 9.38 -8.28
C LEU A 23 -5.18 9.14 -9.75
N MET A 24 -6.47 9.12 -10.08
CA MET A 24 -6.96 8.97 -11.44
C MET A 24 -7.07 10.31 -12.19
N SER A 25 -6.67 11.42 -11.56
CA SER A 25 -6.62 12.72 -12.23
C SER A 25 -5.65 12.67 -13.41
N GLY A 26 -6.02 13.30 -14.53
CA GLY A 26 -5.12 13.52 -15.66
C GLY A 26 -4.00 14.54 -15.36
N ASP A 27 -4.09 15.26 -14.24
CA ASP A 27 -3.02 16.12 -13.74
C ASP A 27 -2.01 15.33 -12.88
N GLU A 28 -0.79 15.22 -13.38
CA GLU A 28 0.30 14.50 -12.74
C GLU A 28 0.61 15.08 -11.35
N ALA A 29 0.69 16.40 -11.20
CA ALA A 29 1.02 17.03 -9.93
C ALA A 29 0.00 16.67 -8.83
N THR A 30 -1.29 16.69 -9.17
CA THR A 30 -2.38 16.26 -8.29
C THR A 30 -2.26 14.78 -7.93
N ALA A 31 -2.01 13.89 -8.91
CA ALA A 31 -1.89 12.46 -8.65
C ALA A 31 -0.71 12.15 -7.72
N PHE A 32 0.45 12.77 -7.95
CA PHE A 32 1.63 12.61 -7.08
C PHE A 32 1.39 13.15 -5.66
N ALA A 33 0.76 14.31 -5.54
CA ALA A 33 0.41 14.89 -4.24
C ALA A 33 -0.60 14.00 -3.48
N ALA A 34 -1.60 13.46 -4.17
CA ALA A 34 -2.56 12.53 -3.61
C ALA A 34 -1.88 11.24 -3.13
N LEU A 35 -0.96 10.68 -3.91
CA LEU A 35 -0.21 9.47 -3.54
C LEU A 35 0.69 9.71 -2.32
N ALA A 36 1.36 10.87 -2.27
CA ALA A 36 2.18 11.24 -1.13
C ALA A 36 1.34 11.33 0.16
N ARG A 37 0.15 11.96 0.09
CA ARG A 37 -0.78 12.04 1.22
C ARG A 37 -1.33 10.68 1.61
N LEU A 38 -1.67 9.84 0.64
CA LEU A 38 -2.15 8.48 0.88
C LEU A 38 -1.08 7.65 1.60
N ARG A 39 0.18 7.72 1.14
CA ARG A 39 1.31 7.05 1.79
C ARG A 39 1.47 7.47 3.25
N GLN A 40 1.35 8.76 3.58
CA GLN A 40 1.44 9.23 4.96
C GLN A 40 0.32 8.68 5.86
N ARG A 41 -0.83 8.31 5.27
CA ARG A 41 -1.98 7.76 5.98
C ARG A 41 -1.88 6.26 6.25
N ILE A 42 -1.35 5.52 5.28
CA ILE A 42 -1.42 4.04 5.30
C ILE A 42 -0.04 3.36 5.40
N CYS A 43 1.04 4.01 5.01
CA CYS A 43 2.37 3.39 5.01
C CYS A 43 3.47 4.44 5.24
N GLN A 44 3.45 5.07 6.40
CA GLN A 44 4.37 6.15 6.74
C GLN A 44 5.75 5.57 7.07
N TYR A 45 6.81 6.07 6.42
CA TYR A 45 8.19 5.58 6.57
C TYR A 45 8.36 4.05 6.35
N GLY A 46 7.46 3.42 5.60
CA GLY A 46 7.45 1.98 5.38
C GLY A 46 6.78 1.18 6.50
N PHE A 47 6.18 1.83 7.50
CA PHE A 47 5.42 1.19 8.56
C PHE A 47 3.94 1.16 8.19
N VAL A 48 3.30 0.01 8.35
CA VAL A 48 1.83 -0.08 8.33
C VAL A 48 1.32 0.63 9.58
N VAL A 49 0.51 1.66 9.39
CA VAL A 49 0.15 2.56 10.49
C VAL A 49 -1.14 2.11 11.17
N ASP A 50 -2.13 1.69 10.38
CA ASP A 50 -3.46 1.35 10.88
C ASP A 50 -4.27 0.43 9.92
N GLN A 51 -5.47 0.05 10.34
CA GLN A 51 -6.43 -0.86 9.69
C GLN A 51 -6.65 -0.56 8.21
N ALA A 52 -6.75 0.72 7.84
CA ALA A 52 -7.09 1.13 6.49
C ALA A 52 -6.06 0.70 5.43
N THR A 53 -4.84 0.36 5.84
CA THR A 53 -3.77 -0.04 4.92
C THR A 53 -4.15 -1.27 4.11
N ALA A 54 -4.56 -2.35 4.78
CA ALA A 54 -4.95 -3.58 4.11
C ALA A 54 -6.16 -3.36 3.18
N ALA A 55 -7.12 -2.55 3.63
CA ALA A 55 -8.31 -2.21 2.83
C ALA A 55 -7.99 -1.36 1.58
N THR A 56 -6.87 -0.65 1.56
CA THR A 56 -6.45 0.20 0.44
C THR A 56 -5.70 -0.57 -0.63
N VAL A 57 -5.04 -1.68 -0.27
CA VAL A 57 -4.18 -2.46 -1.18
C VAL A 57 -4.87 -2.91 -2.48
N PRO A 58 -6.11 -3.44 -2.47
CA PRO A 58 -6.78 -3.85 -3.71
C PRO A 58 -6.90 -2.69 -4.72
N PHE A 59 -7.24 -1.49 -4.23
CA PHE A 59 -7.37 -0.30 -5.08
C PHE A 59 -6.02 0.15 -5.65
N LEU A 60 -4.91 -0.02 -4.91
CA LEU A 60 -3.57 0.27 -5.42
C LEU A 60 -3.20 -0.70 -6.56
N TRP A 61 -3.58 -1.98 -6.45
CA TRP A 61 -3.40 -2.95 -7.53
C TRP A 61 -4.21 -2.63 -8.78
N GLU A 62 -5.46 -2.19 -8.62
CA GLU A 62 -6.30 -1.73 -9.72
C GLU A 62 -5.66 -0.52 -10.42
N LEU A 63 -5.29 0.51 -9.66
CA LEU A 63 -4.69 1.74 -10.19
C LEU A 63 -3.36 1.48 -10.90
N ALA A 64 -2.52 0.57 -10.38
CA ALA A 64 -1.25 0.21 -11.03
C ALA A 64 -1.45 -0.42 -12.42
N GLN A 65 -2.62 -1.00 -12.70
CA GLN A 65 -2.95 -1.62 -13.99
C GLN A 65 -3.57 -0.66 -15.00
N LEU A 66 -3.93 0.56 -14.59
CA LEU A 66 -4.58 1.55 -15.46
C LEU A 66 -3.52 2.41 -16.17
N PRO A 67 -3.37 2.32 -17.51
CA PRO A 67 -2.32 3.05 -18.23
C PRO A 67 -2.41 4.58 -18.10
N GLN A 68 -3.61 5.11 -17.86
CA GLN A 68 -3.85 6.55 -17.69
C GLN A 68 -3.42 7.12 -16.33
N VAL A 69 -3.11 6.27 -15.35
CA VAL A 69 -2.64 6.73 -14.04
C VAL A 69 -1.18 7.17 -14.16
N ALA A 70 -0.90 8.45 -13.89
CA ALA A 70 0.45 8.99 -14.08
C ALA A 70 1.50 8.41 -13.11
N CYS A 71 1.08 8.03 -11.90
CA CYS A 71 1.98 7.62 -10.80
C CYS A 71 2.08 6.10 -10.58
N ARG A 72 1.89 5.28 -11.62
CA ARG A 72 1.91 3.79 -11.54
C ARG A 72 3.19 3.25 -10.89
N VAL A 73 4.35 3.79 -11.26
CA VAL A 73 5.65 3.35 -10.72
C VAL A 73 5.71 3.57 -9.20
N GLN A 74 5.19 4.71 -8.72
CA GLN A 74 5.19 5.07 -7.31
C GLN A 74 4.16 4.26 -6.53
N ILE A 75 3.03 3.90 -7.15
CA ILE A 75 2.05 2.96 -6.59
C ILE A 75 2.69 1.57 -6.41
N LEU A 76 3.42 1.07 -7.40
CA LEU A 76 4.13 -0.22 -7.30
C LEU A 76 5.19 -0.20 -6.20
N ARG A 77 5.93 0.90 -6.05
CA ARG A 77 6.87 1.10 -4.94
C ARG A 77 6.16 1.14 -3.58
N LEU A 78 4.96 1.74 -3.51
CA LEU A 78 4.16 1.73 -2.29
C LEU A 78 3.68 0.31 -1.93
N LEU A 79 3.19 -0.46 -2.90
CA LEU A 79 2.85 -1.87 -2.71
C LEU A 79 4.04 -2.69 -2.20
N LYS A 80 5.24 -2.44 -2.75
CA LYS A 80 6.48 -3.07 -2.28
C LYS A 80 6.79 -2.70 -0.83
N ASN A 81 6.72 -1.42 -0.47
CA ASN A 81 6.95 -0.98 0.92
C ASN A 81 5.98 -1.66 1.91
N ILE A 82 4.71 -1.84 1.51
CA ILE A 82 3.72 -2.55 2.33
C ILE A 82 4.05 -4.05 2.44
N ALA A 83 4.50 -4.67 1.35
CA ALA A 83 4.95 -6.08 1.37
C ALA A 83 6.19 -6.30 2.24
N ASP A 84 7.12 -5.33 2.26
CA ASP A 84 8.37 -5.39 3.04
C ASP A 84 8.15 -5.07 4.53
N ALA A 85 7.13 -4.29 4.87
CA ALA A 85 6.29 -4.41 6.08
C ALA A 85 6.73 -5.36 7.22
N ARG A 86 7.80 -5.15 8.02
CA ARG A 86 8.22 -6.10 9.09
C ARG A 86 8.54 -5.45 10.44
N GLN A 87 8.36 -4.15 10.55
CA GLN A 87 8.87 -3.39 11.69
C GLN A 87 8.10 -3.72 12.96
N TRP A 88 6.78 -3.93 12.88
CA TRP A 88 5.98 -4.28 14.05
C TRP A 88 6.25 -5.71 14.50
N GLU A 89 6.35 -6.66 13.57
CA GLU A 89 6.76 -8.03 13.89
C GLU A 89 8.15 -8.08 14.53
N SER A 90 9.13 -7.39 13.95
CA SER A 90 10.51 -7.35 14.46
C SER A 90 10.56 -6.71 15.85
N THR A 91 9.81 -5.62 16.06
CA THR A 91 9.72 -4.95 17.36
C THR A 91 9.04 -5.83 18.39
N ALA A 92 7.98 -6.56 18.02
CA ALA A 92 7.30 -7.49 18.93
C ALA A 92 8.20 -8.66 19.34
N MET A 93 9.11 -9.12 18.48
CA MET A 93 10.11 -10.14 18.85
C MET A 93 11.07 -9.62 19.92
N ALA A 94 11.55 -8.38 19.79
CA ALA A 94 12.44 -7.75 20.77
C ALA A 94 11.70 -7.28 22.04
N TYR A 95 10.42 -6.94 21.91
CA TYR A 95 9.60 -6.38 22.98
C TYR A 95 8.19 -6.99 22.99
N PRO A 96 8.03 -8.22 23.52
CA PRO A 96 6.77 -8.98 23.45
C PRO A 96 5.56 -8.29 24.09
N LYS A 97 5.79 -7.32 25.00
CA LYS A 97 4.72 -6.49 25.60
C LYS A 97 3.92 -5.71 24.56
N LEU A 98 4.47 -5.48 23.36
CA LEU A 98 3.76 -4.83 22.26
C LEU A 98 2.53 -5.63 21.79
N LEU A 99 2.55 -6.96 21.94
CA LEU A 99 1.43 -7.85 21.61
C LEU A 99 0.22 -7.67 22.54
N ASN A 100 0.42 -7.07 23.72
CA ASN A 100 -0.64 -6.81 24.69
C ASN A 100 -1.20 -5.38 24.60
N ARG A 101 -0.78 -4.60 23.59
CA ARG A 101 -1.36 -3.28 23.33
C ARG A 101 -2.78 -3.42 22.79
N ARG A 102 -3.59 -2.37 22.98
CA ARG A 102 -4.96 -2.33 22.47
C ARG A 102 -4.96 -2.31 20.94
N GLU A 103 -3.97 -1.67 20.36
CA GLU A 103 -3.73 -1.57 18.93
C GLU A 103 -2.99 -2.81 18.42
N ASP A 104 -3.59 -3.52 17.47
CA ASP A 104 -3.04 -4.74 16.88
C ASP A 104 -2.10 -4.41 15.70
N TYR A 105 -1.04 -3.66 15.97
CA TYR A 105 -0.09 -3.21 14.95
C TYR A 105 0.50 -4.36 14.14
N VAL A 106 0.80 -5.49 14.81
CA VAL A 106 1.33 -6.70 14.17
C VAL A 106 0.28 -7.35 13.28
N GLY A 107 -0.98 -7.45 13.73
CA GLY A 107 -2.07 -7.96 12.91
C GLY A 107 -2.35 -7.08 11.70
N TRP A 108 -2.32 -5.76 11.84
CA TRP A 108 -2.49 -4.83 10.73
C TRP A 108 -1.36 -4.95 9.71
N GLU A 109 -0.10 -5.05 10.17
CA GLU A 109 1.06 -5.29 9.31
C GLU A 109 0.89 -6.59 8.52
N ARG A 110 0.56 -7.70 9.21
CA ARG A 110 0.31 -9.00 8.57
C ARG A 110 -0.82 -8.96 7.56
N ALA A 111 -1.94 -8.32 7.90
CA ALA A 111 -3.10 -8.20 7.03
C ALA A 111 -2.77 -7.40 5.76
N ALA A 112 -2.03 -6.29 5.90
CA ALA A 112 -1.64 -5.47 4.76
C ALA A 112 -0.71 -6.23 3.81
N ARG A 113 0.31 -6.90 4.33
CA ARG A 113 1.21 -7.74 3.51
C ARG A 113 0.46 -8.86 2.81
N ARG A 114 -0.45 -9.55 3.53
CA ARG A 114 -1.29 -10.60 2.97
C ARG A 114 -2.12 -10.06 1.83
N ALA A 115 -2.76 -8.90 2.01
CA ALA A 115 -3.53 -8.25 0.95
C ALA A 115 -2.68 -7.99 -0.32
N VAL A 116 -1.40 -7.62 -0.18
CA VAL A 116 -0.52 -7.44 -1.34
C VAL A 116 -0.25 -8.78 -2.03
N ARG A 117 0.05 -9.84 -1.27
CA ARG A 117 0.32 -11.19 -1.79
C ARG A 117 -0.89 -11.86 -2.43
N ASP A 118 -2.09 -11.56 -1.94
CA ASP A 118 -3.34 -12.15 -2.43
C ASP A 118 -3.74 -11.64 -3.81
N HIS A 119 -3.20 -10.49 -4.26
CA HIS A 119 -3.46 -9.86 -5.56
C HIS A 119 -2.29 -9.97 -6.55
N ARG A 120 -1.36 -10.90 -6.29
CA ARG A 120 -0.12 -11.08 -7.08
C ARG A 120 -0.36 -11.56 -8.52
N GLU A 121 -1.56 -12.03 -8.85
CA GLU A 121 -1.97 -12.45 -10.20
C GLU A 121 -1.86 -11.32 -11.23
N SER A 122 -1.79 -10.06 -10.78
CA SER A 122 -1.58 -8.89 -11.65
C SER A 122 -0.12 -8.75 -12.13
N ILE A 123 0.84 -9.44 -11.50
CA ILE A 123 2.29 -9.30 -11.80
C ILE A 123 2.64 -9.66 -13.25
N PRO A 124 2.22 -10.81 -13.82
CA PRO A 124 2.59 -11.17 -15.18
C PRO A 124 2.17 -10.13 -16.21
N ARG A 125 0.99 -9.53 -16.03
CA ARG A 125 0.48 -8.45 -16.90
C ARG A 125 1.38 -7.21 -16.83
N LEU A 126 1.72 -6.76 -15.63
CA LEU A 126 2.56 -5.57 -15.42
C LEU A 126 4.01 -5.79 -15.89
N LEU A 127 4.51 -7.03 -15.86
CA LEU A 127 5.82 -7.38 -16.42
C LEU A 127 5.86 -7.38 -17.96
N ALA A 128 4.69 -7.45 -18.61
CA ALA A 128 4.55 -7.38 -20.06
C ALA A 128 4.32 -5.95 -20.59
N GLU A 129 4.32 -4.95 -19.72
CA GLU A 129 4.15 -3.54 -20.10
C GLU A 129 5.32 -3.02 -20.95
N PRO A 130 5.06 -2.10 -21.89
CA PRO A 130 6.12 -1.46 -22.69
C PRO A 130 6.99 -0.51 -21.85
N ASP A 131 6.43 0.06 -20.77
CA ASP A 131 7.15 0.97 -19.88
C ASP A 131 8.16 0.20 -19.00
N LYS A 132 9.45 0.44 -19.27
CA LYS A 132 10.56 -0.20 -18.57
C LYS A 132 10.60 0.11 -17.08
N GLU A 133 10.17 1.30 -16.65
CA GLU A 133 10.16 1.66 -15.23
C GLU A 133 9.02 0.96 -14.49
N VAL A 134 7.86 0.76 -15.13
CA VAL A 134 6.78 -0.08 -14.60
C VAL A 134 7.24 -1.53 -14.47
N VAL A 135 7.88 -2.08 -15.50
CA VAL A 135 8.42 -3.45 -15.46
C VAL A 135 9.47 -3.59 -14.35
N ARG A 136 10.37 -2.62 -14.20
CA ARG A 136 11.39 -2.63 -13.14
C ARG A 136 10.77 -2.61 -11.75
N ALA A 137 9.86 -1.69 -11.48
CA ALA A 137 9.17 -1.61 -10.20
C ALA A 137 8.35 -2.87 -9.90
N THR A 138 7.76 -3.48 -10.93
CA THR A 138 7.03 -4.76 -10.81
C THR A 138 7.96 -5.92 -10.45
N ARG A 139 9.18 -5.98 -11.02
CA ARG A 139 10.18 -7.00 -10.63
C ARG A 139 10.62 -6.83 -9.18
N GLU A 140 10.88 -5.60 -8.75
CA GLU A 140 11.23 -5.29 -7.36
C GLU A 140 10.11 -5.71 -6.40
N LEU A 141 8.84 -5.45 -6.75
CA LEU A 141 7.69 -5.92 -5.99
C LEU A 141 7.58 -7.46 -5.99
N ALA A 142 7.73 -8.12 -7.15
CA ALA A 142 7.64 -9.57 -7.25
C ALA A 142 8.67 -10.28 -6.37
N SER A 143 9.90 -9.75 -6.31
CA SER A 143 10.96 -10.25 -5.41
C SER A 143 10.56 -10.12 -3.93
N ALA A 144 9.90 -9.04 -3.54
CA ALA A 144 9.43 -8.84 -2.16
C ALA A 144 8.28 -9.80 -1.75
N LEU A 145 7.61 -10.42 -2.73
CA LEU A 145 6.52 -11.37 -2.45
C LEU A 145 6.98 -12.82 -2.38
N THR A 146 8.20 -13.12 -2.82
CA THR A 146 8.79 -14.48 -2.72
C THR A 146 9.46 -14.74 -1.38
N ASP A 147 9.84 -13.68 -0.65
CA ASP A 147 10.37 -13.73 0.73
C ASP A 147 9.23 -13.77 1.77
#